data_AF-A0A371PTD3-F1
#
_entry.id   AF-A0A371PTD3-F1
#
_cell.length_a   1.000
_cell.length_b   1.000
_cell.length_c   1.000
_cell.angle_alpha   90.00
_cell.angle_beta   90.00
_cell.angle_gamma   90.00
#
_symmetry.space_group_name_H-M   'P 1'
#
loop_
_entity.id
_entity.type
_entity.pdbx_description
1 polymer ?
#
loop_
_entity_poly.entity_id
_entity_poly.type
_entity_poly.pdbx_seq_one_letter_code
_entity_poly.pdbx_strand_id
1 'polypeptide(L)' 'RVAALLGPVPPARHWPPALTPAGLAALVAAAGTAASALSALNAAVALFVVLKAATPL' A
#
# COMPACT_ATOMS: atom_id res chain seq x y z
N ARG A 1 4.91 26.16 -18.38
CA ARG A 1 4.98 25.07 -17.38
C ARG A 1 3.92 25.16 -16.28
N VAL A 2 3.55 26.33 -15.77
CA VAL A 2 2.41 26.49 -14.83
C VAL A 2 1.05 26.32 -15.54
N ALA A 3 0.91 26.75 -16.79
CA ALA A 3 -0.32 26.54 -17.58
C ALA A 3 -0.66 25.05 -17.84
N ALA A 4 0.35 24.15 -17.79
CA ALA A 4 0.13 22.71 -17.90
C ALA A 4 -0.38 22.08 -16.60
N LEU A 5 -0.23 22.79 -15.46
CA LEU A 5 -0.80 22.42 -14.17
C LEU A 5 -2.21 23.01 -13.96
N LEU A 6 -2.64 23.92 -14.84
CA LEU A 6 -4.00 24.50 -14.90
C LEU A 6 -4.86 23.85 -15.99
N GLY A 7 -4.38 22.78 -16.62
CA GLY A 7 -5.23 21.92 -17.45
C GLY A 7 -6.26 21.19 -16.57
N PRO A 8 -7.48 20.96 -17.08
CA PRO A 8 -8.62 20.47 -16.30
C PRO A 8 -8.22 19.29 -15.41
N VAL A 9 -8.61 19.36 -14.12
CA VAL A 9 -8.46 18.26 -13.15
C VAL A 9 -8.86 16.97 -13.86
N PRO A 10 -7.96 15.98 -14.00
CA PRO A 10 -8.33 14.71 -14.56
C PRO A 10 -9.55 14.22 -13.80
N PRO A 11 -10.70 13.97 -14.46
CA PRO A 11 -11.88 13.48 -13.76
C PRO A 11 -11.44 12.30 -12.93
N ALA A 12 -11.81 12.30 -11.64
CA ALA A 12 -11.43 11.28 -10.67
C ALA A 12 -11.59 9.93 -11.35
N ARG A 13 -10.46 9.31 -11.71
CA ARG A 13 -10.46 8.07 -12.48
C ARG A 13 -11.09 7.04 -11.58
N HIS A 14 -12.38 6.79 -11.80
CA HIS A 14 -13.04 5.57 -11.39
C HIS A 14 -12.06 4.44 -11.71
N TRP A 15 -11.77 3.68 -10.65
CA TRP A 15 -10.74 2.64 -10.59
C TRP A 15 -10.60 1.93 -11.94
N PRO A 16 -9.39 1.85 -12.52
CA PRO A 16 -9.23 1.30 -13.86
C PRO A 16 -9.85 -0.10 -13.89
N PRO A 17 -10.74 -0.39 -14.85
CA PRO A 17 -11.44 -1.67 -14.89
C PRO A 17 -10.42 -2.82 -14.80
N ALA A 18 -10.70 -3.82 -13.98
CA ALA A 18 -9.77 -4.89 -13.62
C ALA A 18 -9.18 -5.64 -14.83
N LEU A 19 -9.87 -5.61 -15.98
CA LEU A 19 -9.48 -6.23 -17.25
C LEU A 19 -8.51 -5.37 -18.09
N THR A 20 -8.14 -4.17 -17.63
CA THR A 20 -7.14 -3.34 -18.32
C THR A 20 -5.75 -3.55 -17.71
N PRO A 21 -4.66 -3.34 -18.47
CA PRO A 21 -3.29 -3.38 -17.94
C PRO A 21 -3.10 -2.47 -16.71
N ALA A 22 -3.77 -1.32 -16.68
CA ALA A 22 -3.77 -0.41 -15.54
C ALA A 22 -4.50 -0.97 -14.31
N GLY A 23 -5.60 -1.71 -14.51
CA GLY A 23 -6.32 -2.42 -13.44
C GLY A 23 -5.48 -3.54 -12.82
N LEU A 24 -4.79 -4.32 -13.65
CA LEU A 24 -3.85 -5.35 -13.18
C LEU A 24 -2.68 -4.73 -12.40
N ALA A 25 -2.10 -3.64 -12.87
CA ALA A 25 -1.04 -2.93 -12.16
C ALA A 25 -1.53 -2.41 -10.79
N ALA A 26 -2.75 -1.87 -10.72
CA ALA A 26 -3.36 -1.43 -9.47
C ALA A 26 -3.62 -2.60 -8.50
N LEU A 27 -4.08 -3.76 -9.00
CA LEU A 27 -4.24 -4.98 -8.22
C LEU A 27 -2.92 -5.50 -7.67
N VAL A 28 -1.86 -5.53 -8.49
CA VAL A 28 -0.52 -5.95 -8.04
C VAL A 28 0.02 -4.99 -6.99
N ALA A 29 -0.13 -3.68 -7.17
CA ALA A 29 0.27 -2.69 -6.18
C ALA A 29 -0.51 -2.85 -4.86
N ALA A 30 -1.82 -3.09 -4.93
CA ALA A 30 -2.65 -3.37 -3.76
C ALA A 30 -2.24 -4.69 -3.07
N ALA A 31 -1.96 -5.74 -3.83
CA ALA A 31 -1.45 -7.00 -3.28
C ALA A 31 -0.09 -6.80 -2.59
N GLY A 32 0.81 -6.03 -3.21
CA GLY A 32 2.11 -5.68 -2.64
C GLY A 32 1.99 -4.88 -1.34
N THR A 33 1.08 -3.90 -1.28
CA THR A 33 0.83 -3.13 -0.06
C THR A 33 0.27 -4.01 1.06
N ALA A 34 -0.65 -4.92 0.73
CA ALA A 34 -1.20 -5.87 1.69
C ALA A 34 -0.11 -6.82 2.22
N ALA A 35 0.74 -7.35 1.34
CA ALA A 35 1.87 -8.19 1.75
C ALA A 35 2.86 -7.44 2.65
N SER A 36 3.17 -6.18 2.34
CA SER A 36 4.04 -5.34 3.16
C SER A 36 3.42 -5.08 4.55
N ALA A 37 2.11 -4.81 4.61
CA ALA A 37 1.39 -4.64 5.88
C ALA A 37 1.40 -5.93 6.74
N LEU A 38 1.22 -7.10 6.12
CA LEU A 38 1.34 -8.38 6.82
C LEU A 38 2.77 -8.63 7.34
N SER A 39 3.78 -8.28 6.56
CA SER A 39 5.18 -8.35 6.99
C SER A 39 5.46 -7.43 8.20
N ALA A 40 4.96 -6.19 8.16
CA ALA A 40 5.07 -5.24 9.26
C ALA A 40 4.37 -5.74 10.54
N LEU A 41 3.20 -6.37 10.41
CA LEU A 41 2.49 -7.01 11.53
C LEU A 41 3.32 -8.15 12.12
N ASN A 42 3.91 -9.01 11.29
CA ASN A 42 4.80 -10.08 11.77
C ASN A 42 6.02 -9.53 12.51
N ALA A 43 6.66 -8.50 11.97
CA ALA A 43 7.79 -7.84 12.63
C ALA A 43 7.37 -7.22 13.97
N ALA A 44 6.21 -6.57 14.05
CA ALA A 44 5.68 -6.02 15.29
C ALA A 44 5.41 -7.10 16.34
N VAL A 45 4.82 -8.23 15.94
CA VAL A 45 4.61 -9.38 16.83
C VAL A 45 5.94 -9.96 17.32
N ALA A 46 6.92 -10.13 16.44
CA ALA A 46 8.25 -10.61 16.81
C ALA A 46 8.93 -9.67 17.82
N LEU A 47 8.91 -8.36 17.57
CA LEU A 47 9.45 -7.36 18.49
C LEU A 47 8.71 -7.37 19.83
N PHE A 48 7.39 -7.48 19.82
CA PHE A 48 6.58 -7.58 21.04
C PHE A 48 6.96 -8.82 21.86
N VAL A 49 7.09 -9.99 21.22
CA VAL A 49 7.53 -11.22 21.89
C VAL A 49 8.93 -11.09 22.46
N VAL A 50 9.87 -10.51 21.69
CA VAL A 50 11.23 -10.24 22.19
C VAL A 50 11.20 -9.32 23.39
N LEU A 51 10.40 -8.24 23.36
CA LEU A 51 10.27 -7.32 24.49
C LEU A 51 9.69 -8.00 25.72
N LYS A 52 8.64 -8.83 25.53
CA LYS A 52 8.03 -9.64 26.59
C LYS A 52 9.02 -10.64 27.19
N ALA A 53 9.82 -11.30 26.36
CA ALA A 53 10.84 -12.24 26.81
C ALA A 53 12.02 -11.54 27.51
N ALA A 54 12.41 -10.36 27.03
CA ALA A 54 13.48 -9.55 27.61
C ALA A 54 13.07 -8.83 28.90
N THR A 55 11.76 -8.79 29.21
CA THR A 55 11.24 -8.20 30.45
C THR A 55 10.74 -9.33 31.38
N PRO A 56 11.64 -10.03 32.10
CA PRO A 56 11.22 -10.89 33.19
C PRO A 56 10.78 -9.99 34.34
N LEU A 57 9.47 -9.91 34.57
CA LEU A 57 8.91 -9.38 35.82
C LEU A 57 9.08 -10.41 36.92
#